data_AF-A0A0F9SAL5-F1
#
_entry.id   AF-A0A0F9SAL5-F1
#
_cell.length_a   1.000
_cell.length_b   1.000
_cell.length_c   1.000
_cell.angle_alpha   90.00
_cell.angle_beta   90.00
_cell.angle_gamma   90.00
#
_symmetry.space_group_name_H-M   'P 1'
#
loop_
_entity.id
_entity.type
_entity.pdbx_description
1 polymer ?
#
loop_
_entity_poly.entity_id
_entity_poly.type
_entity_poly.pdbx_seq_one_letter_code
_entity_poly.pdbx_strand_id
1 'polypeptide(L)'
;VTLTPREVIVPFEIGENFLEVAIEPGTDLEDHIVRMMSTQFGTDLEELAINGDTVGHAILESDWKSGGDATKYVKDKYLALHDGWYRLGDGGNVYDAGGANIGLSVFNAMLRQMPTKFRRNKAALRWFISPDLSQIYLEKLSSRATALGDQAAGGAGHAPFGIPMVEVPLLEFLPPIVQHVVLNTTVAAALRYGPVQSVVVTTSTLDTTPEAAFTETTDYVVDYTNGTVARSGGGSAIGDGDTVKVTYKADPQIVLTHKDNFIVGIGRDITIAKDSDIYKLVRQYAIHAKVAVEFEEDTAIVKGLNIGQGV
;
A
#
# COMPACT_ATOMS: atom_id res chain seq x y z
N VAL A 1 -14.70 8.22 15.40
CA VAL A 1 -13.33 8.38 14.86
C VAL A 1 -12.40 8.70 16.02
N THR A 2 -11.47 7.81 16.35
CA THR A 2 -10.44 8.03 17.37
C THR A 2 -9.08 7.84 16.71
N LEU A 3 -8.25 8.88 16.68
CA LEU A 3 -6.91 8.81 16.09
C LEU A 3 -5.88 8.42 17.16
N THR A 4 -5.00 7.47 16.84
CA THR A 4 -3.84 7.11 17.67
C THR A 4 -2.54 7.37 16.91
N PRO A 5 -2.00 8.61 16.96
CA PRO A 5 -0.78 8.97 16.23
C PRO A 5 0.40 8.07 16.61
N ARG A 6 1.14 7.63 15.59
CA ARG A 6 2.37 6.85 15.74
C ARG A 6 3.57 7.71 15.36
N GLU A 7 4.66 7.48 16.08
CA GLU A 7 5.89 8.23 15.92
C GLU A 7 6.72 7.66 14.77
N VAL A 8 7.11 8.54 13.85
CA VAL A 8 7.98 8.24 12.73
C VAL A 8 9.24 9.08 12.90
N ILE A 9 10.40 8.43 12.86
CA ILE A 9 11.71 9.07 12.95
C ILE A 9 12.56 8.59 11.79
N VAL A 10 13.10 9.51 11.01
CA VAL A 10 14.08 9.22 9.96
C VAL A 10 15.43 9.81 10.37
N PRO A 11 16.37 8.98 10.86
CA PRO A 11 17.72 9.41 11.15
C PRO A 11 18.59 9.34 9.89
N PHE A 12 19.41 10.36 9.66
CA PHE A 12 20.45 10.34 8.64
C PHE A 12 21.71 11.08 9.08
N GLU A 13 22.85 10.66 8.56
CA GLU A 13 24.17 11.20 8.91
C GLU A 13 24.87 11.75 7.68
N ILE A 14 25.54 12.89 7.81
CA ILE A 14 26.37 13.49 6.77
C ILE A 14 27.80 13.60 7.32
N GLY A 15 28.76 12.94 6.65
CA GLY A 15 30.16 12.99 7.04
C GLY A 15 30.80 14.35 6.77
N GLU A 16 31.61 14.84 7.71
CA GLU A 16 32.29 16.14 7.57
C GLU A 16 33.30 16.14 6.43
N ASN A 17 34.00 15.02 6.19
CA ASN A 17 34.89 14.87 5.04
C ASN A 17 34.15 15.06 3.70
N PHE A 18 32.89 14.62 3.61
CA PHE A 18 32.09 14.82 2.40
C PHE A 18 31.71 16.29 2.21
N LEU A 19 31.35 16.97 3.32
CA LEU A 19 31.07 18.41 3.31
C LEU A 19 32.29 19.26 2.95
N GLU A 20 33.50 18.84 3.34
CA GLU A 20 34.75 19.55 3.04
C GLU A 20 35.20 19.37 1.58
N VAL A 21 34.99 18.19 1.00
CA VAL A 21 35.41 17.86 -0.38
C VAL A 21 34.39 18.34 -1.42
N ALA A 22 33.16 18.64 -1.01
CA ALA A 22 32.11 19.07 -1.91
C ALA A 22 32.42 20.42 -2.60
N ILE A 23 32.02 20.52 -3.87
CA ILE A 23 32.16 21.74 -4.69
C ILE A 23 31.15 22.82 -4.25
N GLU A 24 29.99 22.41 -3.75
CA GLU A 24 28.99 23.30 -3.17
C GLU A 24 29.46 23.73 -1.76
N PRO A 25 29.44 25.04 -1.43
CA PRO A 25 29.88 25.52 -0.11
C PRO A 25 29.13 24.80 1.01
N GLY A 26 29.83 24.37 2.06
CA GLY A 26 29.34 23.37 3.01
C GLY A 26 27.95 23.60 3.64
N THR A 27 27.47 24.84 3.81
CA THR A 27 26.10 25.12 4.29
C THR A 27 25.02 24.87 3.22
N ASP A 28 25.31 25.14 1.96
CA ASP A 28 24.35 25.03 0.87
C ASP A 28 24.08 23.55 0.53
N LEU A 29 25.13 22.72 0.58
CA LEU A 29 25.01 21.26 0.40
C LEU A 29 24.20 20.61 1.52
N GLU A 30 24.40 21.05 2.76
CA GLU A 30 23.64 20.56 3.90
C GLU A 30 22.15 20.84 3.72
N ASP A 31 21.78 22.08 3.40
CA ASP A 31 20.39 22.48 3.17
C ASP A 31 19.77 21.72 1.99
N HIS A 32 20.54 21.46 0.94
CA HIS A 32 20.09 20.66 -0.19
C HIS A 32 19.78 19.21 0.23
N ILE A 33 20.68 18.55 0.95
CA ILE A 33 20.46 17.18 1.43
C ILE A 33 19.26 17.13 2.36
N VAL A 34 19.16 18.07 3.30
CA VAL A 34 18.00 18.15 4.21
C VAL A 34 16.70 18.34 3.43
N ARG A 35 16.69 19.15 2.37
CA ARG A 35 15.52 19.32 1.49
C ARG A 35 15.15 18.02 0.75
N MET A 36 16.13 17.28 0.23
CA MET A 36 15.88 15.98 -0.41
C MET A 36 15.31 14.98 0.58
N MET A 37 15.92 14.86 1.76
CA MET A 37 15.45 13.97 2.83
C MET A 37 14.06 14.36 3.33
N SER A 38 13.75 15.66 3.41
CA SER A 38 12.41 16.13 3.80
C SER A 38 11.36 15.81 2.74
N THR A 39 11.72 15.85 1.45
CA THR A 39 10.82 15.45 0.36
C THR A 39 10.56 13.96 0.42
N GLN A 40 11.61 13.15 0.60
CA GLN A 40 11.47 11.71 0.76
C GLN A 40 10.62 11.36 1.99
N PHE A 41 10.83 12.03 3.12
CA PHE A 41 10.02 11.84 4.32
C PHE A 41 8.53 12.13 4.08
N GLY A 42 8.21 13.14 3.26
CA GLY A 42 6.83 13.41 2.85
C GLY A 42 6.23 12.26 2.05
N THR A 43 6.97 11.73 1.08
CA THR A 43 6.58 10.56 0.28
C THR A 43 6.36 9.33 1.15
N ASP A 44 7.30 9.05 2.07
CA ASP A 44 7.20 7.90 2.97
C ASP A 44 5.94 8.03 3.85
N LEU A 45 5.69 9.23 4.41
CA LEU A 45 4.48 9.47 5.21
C LEU A 45 3.18 9.27 4.41
N GLU A 46 3.17 9.64 3.13
CA GLU A 46 2.04 9.38 2.24
C GLU A 46 1.88 7.88 1.98
N GLU A 47 2.97 7.17 1.76
CA GLU A 47 2.95 5.71 1.59
C GLU A 47 2.40 5.01 2.84
N LEU A 48 2.87 5.41 4.03
CA LEU A 48 2.37 4.88 5.29
C LEU A 48 0.87 5.17 5.48
N ALA A 49 0.43 6.38 5.13
CA ALA A 49 -0.98 6.78 5.20
C ALA A 49 -1.88 5.96 4.26
N ILE A 50 -1.39 5.56 3.08
CA ILE A 50 -2.17 4.81 2.10
C ILE A 50 -2.08 3.30 2.36
N ASN A 51 -0.85 2.77 2.42
CA ASN A 51 -0.53 1.34 2.33
C ASN A 51 -0.24 0.68 3.69
N GLY A 52 -0.25 1.44 4.80
CA GLY A 52 0.01 0.89 6.13
C GLY A 52 -0.87 -0.30 6.48
N ASP A 53 -0.29 -1.32 7.10
CA ASP A 53 -1.00 -2.49 7.64
C ASP A 53 -0.25 -2.98 8.88
N THR A 54 -0.90 -2.92 10.04
CA THR A 54 -0.32 -3.30 11.34
C THR A 54 0.24 -4.72 11.41
N VAL A 55 -0.25 -5.63 10.55
CA VAL A 55 0.30 -6.99 10.43
C VAL A 55 1.74 -6.95 9.90
N GLY A 56 2.03 -6.01 9.00
CA GLY A 56 3.31 -5.74 8.34
C GLY A 56 3.70 -6.80 7.34
N HIS A 57 3.95 -6.38 6.11
CA HIS A 57 4.35 -7.25 5.00
C HIS A 57 5.65 -8.00 5.30
N ALA A 58 5.77 -9.22 4.78
CA ALA A 58 7.04 -9.92 4.75
C ALA A 58 7.85 -9.44 3.54
N ILE A 59 8.97 -8.76 3.80
CA ILE A 59 9.89 -8.25 2.79
C ILE A 59 11.23 -8.97 2.90
N LEU A 60 12.00 -9.05 1.81
CA LEU A 60 13.34 -9.64 1.87
C LEU A 60 14.25 -8.76 2.72
N GLU A 61 15.14 -9.37 3.50
CA GLU A 61 16.10 -8.61 4.31
C GLU A 61 17.02 -7.76 3.45
N SER A 62 17.36 -8.24 2.24
CA SER A 62 18.14 -7.49 1.25
C SER A 62 17.47 -6.20 0.77
N ASP A 63 16.15 -6.12 0.79
CA ASP A 63 15.39 -4.94 0.37
C ASP A 63 15.39 -3.88 1.48
N TRP A 64 15.45 -4.33 2.74
CA TRP A 64 15.47 -3.47 3.92
C TRP A 64 16.85 -2.88 4.23
N LYS A 65 17.93 -3.66 4.05
CA LYS A 65 19.28 -3.20 4.35
C LYS A 65 20.32 -3.71 3.37
N SER A 66 21.29 -2.84 3.08
CA SER A 66 22.49 -3.21 2.33
C SER A 66 23.23 -4.36 3.03
N GLY A 67 23.50 -5.44 2.29
CA GLY A 67 24.13 -6.66 2.82
C GLY A 67 23.19 -7.59 3.58
N GLY A 68 21.87 -7.38 3.49
CA GLY A 68 20.86 -8.31 3.99
C GLY A 68 20.81 -9.64 3.22
N ASP A 69 20.27 -10.68 3.84
CA ASP A 69 20.08 -12.00 3.24
C ASP A 69 19.00 -11.94 2.14
N ALA A 70 19.35 -12.34 0.92
CA ALA A 70 18.46 -12.33 -0.24
C ALA A 70 17.43 -13.47 -0.25
N THR A 71 17.44 -14.34 0.77
CA THR A 71 16.56 -15.53 0.85
C THR A 71 15.65 -15.51 2.07
N LYS A 72 15.90 -14.61 3.03
CA LYS A 72 15.14 -14.52 4.28
C LYS A 72 14.29 -13.26 4.32
N TYR A 73 13.19 -13.39 5.03
CA TYR A 73 12.20 -12.35 5.18
C TYR A 73 12.29 -11.71 6.57
N VAL A 74 11.92 -10.44 6.63
CA VAL A 74 11.71 -9.67 7.85
C VAL A 74 10.36 -8.98 7.76
N LYS A 75 9.79 -8.60 8.91
CA LYS A 75 8.59 -7.77 8.94
C LYS A 75 8.95 -6.34 8.57
N ASP A 76 8.23 -5.76 7.61
CA ASP A 76 8.25 -4.32 7.40
C ASP A 76 7.69 -3.61 8.63
N LYS A 77 8.57 -2.99 9.42
CA LYS A 77 8.20 -2.26 10.64
C LYS A 77 7.67 -0.86 10.34
N TYR A 78 8.03 -0.30 9.19
CA TYR A 78 7.61 1.03 8.81
C TYR A 78 6.12 1.03 8.44
N LEU A 79 5.73 0.21 7.47
CA LEU A 79 4.33 0.08 7.07
C LEU A 79 3.46 -0.57 8.16
N ALA A 80 4.06 -1.26 9.13
CA ALA A 80 3.35 -1.82 10.28
C ALA A 80 3.02 -0.83 11.41
N LEU A 81 3.35 0.45 11.29
CA LEU A 81 3.10 1.42 12.35
C LEU A 81 1.59 1.60 12.64
N HIS A 82 0.77 1.72 11.60
CA HIS A 82 -0.69 1.80 11.70
C HIS A 82 -1.37 1.33 10.42
N ASP A 83 -2.67 1.06 10.49
CA ASP A 83 -3.47 0.72 9.30
C ASP A 83 -3.72 1.99 8.47
N GLY A 84 -3.28 1.97 7.22
CA GLY A 84 -3.50 3.03 6.24
C GLY A 84 -4.92 2.99 5.67
N TRP A 85 -5.30 4.02 4.92
CA TRP A 85 -6.64 4.16 4.34
C TRP A 85 -7.08 2.97 3.51
N TYR A 86 -6.16 2.29 2.84
CA TYR A 86 -6.52 1.15 2.03
C TYR A 86 -6.92 -0.06 2.87
N ARG A 87 -6.22 -0.29 3.99
CA ARG A 87 -6.56 -1.35 4.95
C ARG A 87 -7.82 -1.00 5.74
N LEU A 88 -7.99 0.26 6.13
CA LEU A 88 -9.20 0.77 6.78
C LEU A 88 -10.42 0.70 5.87
N GLY A 89 -10.23 0.89 4.56
CA GLY A 89 -11.29 0.85 3.56
C GLY A 89 -11.98 -0.52 3.44
N ASP A 90 -11.33 -1.58 3.92
CA ASP A 90 -11.94 -2.92 4.02
C ASP A 90 -13.10 -2.97 5.04
N GLY A 91 -13.18 -2.00 5.96
CA GLY A 91 -14.30 -1.84 6.90
C GLY A 91 -15.52 -1.13 6.30
N GLY A 92 -15.38 -0.56 5.10
CA GLY A 92 -16.45 0.15 4.39
C GLY A 92 -17.33 -0.75 3.53
N ASN A 93 -17.99 -0.16 2.54
CA ASN A 93 -18.70 -0.95 1.54
C ASN A 93 -17.70 -1.56 0.56
N VAL A 94 -17.87 -2.84 0.24
CA VAL A 94 -16.97 -3.57 -0.66
C VAL A 94 -17.73 -4.05 -1.90
N TYR A 95 -17.13 -3.88 -3.07
CA TYR A 95 -17.57 -4.48 -4.32
C TYR A 95 -16.45 -5.38 -4.86
N ASP A 96 -16.70 -6.68 -4.95
CA ASP A 96 -15.79 -7.61 -5.59
C ASP A 96 -16.10 -7.69 -7.09
N ALA A 97 -15.12 -7.31 -7.92
CA ALA A 97 -15.24 -7.40 -9.38
C ALA A 97 -14.98 -8.82 -9.91
N GLY A 98 -14.42 -9.73 -9.11
CA GLY A 98 -14.19 -11.13 -9.47
C GLY A 98 -13.37 -11.30 -10.76
N GLY A 99 -12.38 -10.45 -10.99
CA GLY A 99 -11.55 -10.43 -12.20
C GLY A 99 -12.18 -9.71 -13.40
N ALA A 100 -13.32 -9.04 -13.23
CA ALA A 100 -13.91 -8.25 -14.32
C ALA A 100 -13.02 -7.04 -14.67
N ASN A 101 -12.65 -6.93 -15.94
CA ASN A 101 -11.86 -5.80 -16.46
C ASN A 101 -12.55 -4.47 -16.19
N ILE A 102 -11.75 -3.44 -15.92
CA ILE A 102 -12.24 -2.09 -15.65
C ILE A 102 -13.17 -1.57 -16.76
N GLY A 103 -14.25 -0.89 -16.37
CA GLY A 103 -15.24 -0.38 -17.30
C GLY A 103 -16.43 0.27 -16.61
N LEU A 104 -17.36 0.82 -17.40
CA LEU A 104 -18.55 1.50 -16.87
C LEU A 104 -19.44 0.57 -16.00
N SER A 105 -19.41 -0.74 -16.25
CA SER A 105 -20.10 -1.74 -15.42
C SER A 105 -19.55 -1.79 -13.99
N VAL A 106 -18.22 -1.86 -13.84
CA VAL A 106 -17.53 -1.85 -12.54
C VAL A 106 -17.81 -0.55 -11.80
N PHE A 107 -17.63 0.60 -12.46
CA PHE A 107 -17.92 1.91 -11.85
C PHE A 107 -19.39 2.07 -11.44
N ASN A 108 -20.35 1.58 -12.24
CA ASN A 108 -21.77 1.61 -11.90
C ASN A 108 -22.08 0.72 -10.69
N ALA A 109 -21.49 -0.48 -10.64
CA ALA A 109 -21.67 -1.41 -9.53
C ALA A 109 -21.11 -0.83 -8.23
N MET A 110 -19.91 -0.28 -8.25
CA MET A 110 -19.35 0.44 -7.10
C MET A 110 -20.21 1.64 -6.67
N LEU A 111 -20.69 2.44 -7.63
CA LEU A 111 -21.55 3.58 -7.32
C LEU A 111 -22.93 3.16 -6.79
N ARG A 112 -23.39 1.93 -7.04
CA ARG A 112 -24.63 1.39 -6.46
C ARG A 112 -24.45 0.95 -5.01
N GLN A 113 -23.24 0.56 -4.64
CA GLN A 113 -22.90 0.09 -3.30
C GLN A 113 -22.83 1.25 -2.30
N MET A 114 -22.57 2.46 -2.79
CA MET A 114 -22.60 3.66 -1.96
C MET A 114 -24.04 4.04 -1.54
N PRO A 115 -24.30 4.29 -0.24
CA PRO A 115 -25.60 4.79 0.23
C PRO A 115 -26.05 6.07 -0.48
N THR A 116 -27.36 6.21 -0.71
CA THR A 116 -27.95 7.38 -1.40
C THR A 116 -27.58 8.73 -0.77
N LYS A 117 -27.42 8.79 0.57
CA LYS A 117 -27.01 10.01 1.30
C LYS A 117 -25.71 10.62 0.76
N PHE A 118 -24.73 9.78 0.39
CA PHE A 118 -23.42 10.23 -0.09
C PHE A 118 -23.38 10.45 -1.60
N ARG A 119 -24.31 9.85 -2.34
CA ARG A 119 -24.40 9.99 -3.81
C ARG A 119 -25.01 11.30 -4.28
N ARG A 120 -25.57 12.11 -3.38
CA ARG A 120 -26.22 13.39 -3.70
C ARG A 120 -25.24 14.38 -4.34
N ASN A 121 -24.01 14.47 -3.83
CA ASN A 121 -22.99 15.39 -4.31
C ASN A 121 -21.90 14.65 -5.12
N LYS A 122 -22.24 14.21 -6.34
CA LYS A 122 -21.29 13.51 -7.22
C LYS A 122 -20.06 14.35 -7.58
N ALA A 123 -20.20 15.68 -7.61
CA ALA A 123 -19.11 16.58 -7.94
C ALA A 123 -17.96 16.56 -6.92
N ALA A 124 -18.21 16.07 -5.70
CA ALA A 124 -17.22 15.99 -4.65
C ALA A 124 -16.71 14.57 -4.39
N LEU A 125 -17.30 13.56 -5.04
CA LEU A 125 -16.76 12.21 -5.09
C LEU A 125 -15.52 12.17 -5.99
N ARG A 126 -14.59 11.27 -5.70
CA ARG A 126 -13.42 10.97 -6.54
C ARG A 126 -13.20 9.47 -6.63
N TRP A 127 -12.76 9.00 -7.79
CA TRP A 127 -12.23 7.66 -7.95
C TRP A 127 -10.73 7.69 -7.73
N PHE A 128 -10.23 7.12 -6.64
CA PHE A 128 -8.81 6.95 -6.39
C PHE A 128 -8.37 5.62 -6.98
N ILE A 129 -7.37 5.68 -7.86
CA ILE A 129 -6.96 4.58 -8.74
C ILE A 129 -5.45 4.63 -8.97
N SER A 130 -4.82 3.49 -9.29
CA SER A 130 -3.44 3.48 -9.76
C SER A 130 -3.32 4.12 -11.14
N PRO A 131 -2.19 4.77 -11.47
CA PRO A 131 -1.94 5.32 -12.80
C PRO A 131 -2.09 4.25 -13.89
N ASP A 132 -1.55 3.05 -13.68
CA ASP A 132 -1.62 1.95 -14.65
C ASP A 132 -3.06 1.50 -14.93
N LEU A 133 -3.90 1.38 -13.90
CA LEU A 133 -5.29 0.98 -14.09
C LEU A 133 -6.11 2.09 -14.76
N SER A 134 -5.76 3.36 -14.51
CA SER A 134 -6.35 4.50 -15.23
C SER A 134 -5.99 4.48 -16.72
N GLN A 135 -4.76 4.12 -17.06
CA GLN A 135 -4.30 3.98 -18.44
C GLN A 135 -5.01 2.84 -19.16
N ILE A 136 -5.17 1.68 -18.53
CA ILE A 136 -5.95 0.55 -19.09
C ILE A 136 -7.40 0.98 -19.37
N TYR A 137 -8.00 1.75 -18.46
CA TYR A 137 -9.34 2.29 -18.70
C TYR A 137 -9.40 3.24 -19.90
N LEU A 138 -8.41 4.13 -20.05
CA LEU A 138 -8.32 5.03 -21.20
C LEU A 138 -8.09 4.26 -22.52
N GLU A 139 -7.27 3.21 -22.51
CA GLU A 139 -7.06 2.34 -23.67
C GLU A 139 -8.35 1.60 -24.08
N LYS A 140 -9.12 1.12 -23.10
CA LYS A 140 -10.44 0.52 -23.34
C LYS A 140 -11.45 1.50 -23.91
N LEU A 141 -11.31 2.79 -23.60
CA LEU A 141 -12.16 3.82 -24.18
C LEU A 141 -11.68 4.22 -25.58
N SER A 142 -10.37 4.36 -25.80
CA SER A 142 -9.79 4.74 -27.09
C SER A 142 -9.99 3.67 -28.17
N SER A 143 -9.96 2.40 -27.80
CA SER A 143 -10.27 1.27 -28.70
C SER A 143 -11.73 1.27 -29.21
N ARG A 144 -12.63 2.05 -28.60
CA ARG A 144 -13.98 2.25 -29.11
C ARG A 144 -13.92 3.28 -30.23
N ALA A 145 -14.03 2.83 -31.48
CA ALA A 145 -14.09 3.66 -32.69
C ALA A 145 -15.28 4.65 -32.68
N THR A 146 -15.19 5.69 -31.86
CA THR A 146 -16.21 6.66 -31.52
C THR A 146 -15.54 8.00 -31.22
N ALA A 147 -16.27 9.11 -31.34
CA ALA A 147 -15.75 10.44 -31.00
C ALA A 147 -15.20 10.55 -29.56
N LEU A 148 -15.66 9.69 -28.64
CA LEU A 148 -15.11 9.59 -27.28
C LEU A 148 -13.74 8.90 -27.25
N GLY A 149 -13.53 7.90 -28.11
CA GLY A 149 -12.22 7.24 -28.24
C GLY A 149 -11.15 8.19 -28.77
N ASP A 150 -11.51 9.07 -29.71
CA ASP A 150 -10.61 10.11 -30.24
C ASP A 150 -10.29 11.17 -29.17
N GLN A 151 -11.26 11.54 -28.31
CA GLN A 151 -11.03 12.46 -27.19
C GLN A 151 -10.19 11.84 -26.08
N ALA A 152 -10.36 10.55 -25.80
CA ALA A 152 -9.52 9.82 -24.85
C ALA A 152 -8.06 9.75 -25.33
N ALA A 153 -7.85 9.45 -26.61
CA ALA A 153 -6.52 9.46 -27.21
C ALA A 153 -5.87 10.86 -27.22
N GLY A 154 -6.68 11.93 -27.28
CA GLY A 154 -6.23 13.32 -27.22
C GLY A 154 -5.93 13.87 -25.82
N GLY A 155 -5.98 13.04 -24.76
CA GLY A 155 -5.66 13.45 -23.39
C GLY A 155 -6.76 14.23 -22.67
N ALA A 156 -8.01 14.20 -23.16
CA ALA A 156 -9.13 14.77 -22.42
C ALA A 156 -9.41 13.93 -21.15
N GLY A 157 -9.54 14.58 -20.00
CA GLY A 157 -9.87 13.90 -18.74
C GLY A 157 -11.23 13.21 -18.81
N HIS A 158 -11.26 11.90 -18.55
CA HIS A 158 -12.50 11.11 -18.53
C HIS A 158 -13.01 10.95 -17.11
N ALA A 159 -14.28 11.28 -16.89
CA ALA A 159 -14.94 11.22 -15.59
C ALA A 159 -16.13 10.25 -15.62
N PRO A 160 -15.94 8.96 -15.29
CA PRO A 160 -17.02 7.98 -15.27
C PRO A 160 -18.18 8.46 -14.39
N PHE A 161 -19.38 8.55 -14.97
CA PHE A 161 -20.59 9.07 -14.31
C PHE A 161 -20.47 10.51 -13.79
N GLY A 162 -19.58 11.33 -14.37
CA GLY A 162 -19.33 12.72 -13.97
C GLY A 162 -18.50 12.85 -12.70
N ILE A 163 -17.85 11.77 -12.25
CA ILE A 163 -16.98 11.73 -11.07
C ILE A 163 -15.53 11.71 -11.57
N PRO A 164 -14.68 12.67 -11.18
CA PRO A 164 -13.27 12.71 -11.62
C PRO A 164 -12.47 11.53 -11.07
N MET A 165 -11.56 11.01 -11.89
CA MET A 165 -10.53 10.06 -11.47
C MET A 165 -9.31 10.83 -10.92
N VAL A 166 -8.71 10.30 -9.87
CA VAL A 166 -7.50 10.79 -9.22
C VAL A 166 -6.51 9.63 -9.22
N GLU A 167 -5.45 9.79 -10.01
CA GLU A 167 -4.36 8.83 -10.06
C GLU A 167 -3.46 9.04 -8.83
N VAL A 168 -3.24 7.97 -8.08
CA VAL A 168 -2.41 7.98 -6.87
C VAL A 168 -1.14 7.19 -7.16
N PRO A 169 0.01 7.85 -7.37
CA PRO A 169 1.25 7.16 -7.79
C PRO A 169 1.75 6.11 -6.79
N LEU A 170 1.52 6.31 -5.49
CA LEU A 170 1.90 5.37 -4.44
C LEU A 170 0.95 4.17 -4.31
N LEU A 171 -0.14 4.16 -5.09
CA LEU A 171 -1.02 3.01 -5.18
C LEU A 171 -0.51 2.08 -6.29
N GLU A 172 0.16 1.01 -5.87
CA GLU A 172 0.66 0.00 -6.79
C GLU A 172 -0.48 -0.66 -7.58
N PHE A 173 -0.19 -1.01 -8.84
CA PHE A 173 -1.13 -1.76 -9.68
C PHE A 173 -1.49 -3.12 -9.08
N LEU A 174 -0.51 -3.84 -8.52
CA LEU A 174 -0.69 -5.11 -7.82
C LEU A 174 -0.28 -4.96 -6.36
N PRO A 175 -1.14 -4.37 -5.52
CA PRO A 175 -0.77 -4.01 -4.15
C PRO A 175 -0.38 -5.25 -3.34
N PRO A 176 0.70 -5.19 -2.56
CA PRO A 176 1.04 -6.23 -1.61
C PRO A 176 0.03 -6.18 -0.45
N ILE A 177 -0.52 -7.34 -0.11
CA ILE A 177 -1.47 -7.54 0.97
C ILE A 177 -0.86 -8.52 1.96
N VAL A 178 -1.10 -8.28 3.24
CA VAL A 178 -0.70 -9.18 4.31
C VAL A 178 -1.89 -9.55 5.19
N GLN A 179 -1.89 -10.78 5.70
CA GLN A 179 -2.85 -11.23 6.71
C GLN A 179 -2.35 -12.44 7.48
N HIS A 180 -2.86 -12.59 8.70
CA HIS A 180 -2.70 -13.83 9.46
C HIS A 180 -3.85 -14.79 9.14
N VAL A 181 -3.50 -16.03 8.87
CA VAL A 181 -4.44 -17.08 8.45
C VAL A 181 -4.15 -18.34 9.23
N VAL A 182 -5.20 -19.02 9.68
CA VAL A 182 -5.09 -20.34 10.31
C VAL A 182 -5.09 -21.40 9.22
N LEU A 183 -4.02 -22.18 9.11
CA LEU A 183 -3.95 -23.29 8.17
C LEU A 183 -4.26 -24.60 8.87
N ASN A 184 -5.15 -25.37 8.26
CA ASN A 184 -5.50 -26.70 8.72
C ASN A 184 -5.47 -27.68 7.53
N THR A 185 -5.51 -28.97 7.84
CA THR A 185 -5.36 -30.05 6.85
C THR A 185 -6.65 -30.36 6.07
N THR A 186 -7.81 -29.91 6.56
CA THR A 186 -9.12 -30.33 6.02
C THR A 186 -9.79 -29.26 5.16
N VAL A 187 -9.53 -27.99 5.43
CA VAL A 187 -10.19 -26.83 4.83
C VAL A 187 -9.14 -25.79 4.48
N ALA A 188 -9.03 -25.51 3.18
CA ALA A 188 -8.22 -24.40 2.69
C ALA A 188 -8.75 -23.08 3.26
N ALA A 189 -7.83 -22.23 3.70
CA ALA A 189 -8.17 -20.92 4.23
C ALA A 189 -8.26 -19.90 3.10
N ALA A 190 -9.37 -19.17 3.04
CA ALA A 190 -9.57 -18.12 2.05
C ALA A 190 -8.71 -16.89 2.35
N LEU A 191 -8.08 -16.35 1.32
CA LEU A 191 -7.46 -15.05 1.34
C LEU A 191 -8.51 -13.94 1.16
N ARG A 192 -8.19 -12.71 1.56
CA ARG A 192 -9.12 -11.57 1.41
C ARG A 192 -9.40 -11.22 -0.06
N TYR A 193 -8.45 -11.54 -0.94
CA TYR A 193 -8.52 -11.26 -2.37
C TYR A 193 -8.23 -12.52 -3.17
N GLY A 194 -8.71 -12.55 -4.43
CA GLY A 194 -8.55 -13.66 -5.36
C GLY A 194 -8.99 -13.23 -6.76
N PRO A 195 -8.19 -13.44 -7.81
CA PRO A 195 -6.89 -14.12 -7.87
C PRO A 195 -5.75 -13.45 -7.07
N VAL A 196 -4.69 -14.22 -6.78
CA VAL A 196 -3.48 -13.75 -6.06
C VAL A 196 -2.20 -14.11 -6.82
N GLN A 197 -1.12 -13.40 -6.53
CA GLN A 197 0.21 -13.61 -7.10
C GLN A 197 1.30 -13.51 -6.03
N SER A 198 2.48 -14.06 -6.28
CA SER A 198 3.67 -13.92 -5.41
C SER A 198 3.38 -14.21 -3.93
N VAL A 199 2.76 -15.36 -3.64
CA VAL A 199 2.41 -15.72 -2.27
C VAL A 199 3.65 -16.15 -1.50
N VAL A 200 3.86 -15.55 -0.33
CA VAL A 200 4.91 -15.89 0.63
C VAL A 200 4.26 -16.16 1.98
N VAL A 201 4.56 -17.32 2.56
CA VAL A 201 4.07 -17.71 3.88
C VAL A 201 5.23 -17.74 4.87
N THR A 202 5.11 -17.02 5.98
CA THR A 202 6.09 -16.98 7.06
C THR A 202 5.42 -17.27 8.40
N THR A 203 6.21 -17.36 9.46
CA THR A 203 5.68 -17.43 10.83
C THR A 203 4.82 -16.21 11.13
N SER A 204 3.76 -16.37 11.93
CA SER A 204 2.92 -15.25 12.36
C SER A 204 3.63 -14.29 13.31
N THR A 205 4.77 -14.71 13.87
CA THR A 205 5.62 -13.93 14.77
C THR A 205 6.79 -13.24 14.08
N LEU A 206 6.85 -13.28 12.74
CA LEU A 206 7.92 -12.63 11.95
C LEU A 206 8.13 -11.18 12.42
N ASP A 207 9.38 -10.84 12.73
CA ASP A 207 9.79 -9.52 13.21
C ASP A 207 11.11 -9.08 12.55
N THR A 208 12.08 -8.50 13.30
CA THR A 208 13.38 -8.04 12.77
C THR A 208 14.41 -9.14 12.59
N THR A 209 14.21 -10.31 13.19
CA THR A 209 15.11 -11.44 13.00
C THR A 209 14.76 -12.09 11.66
N PRO A 210 15.71 -12.21 10.71
CA PRO A 210 15.42 -12.79 9.41
C PRO A 210 15.09 -14.27 9.52
N GLU A 211 13.97 -14.67 8.94
CA GLU A 211 13.48 -16.05 8.92
C GLU A 211 13.28 -16.53 7.48
N ALA A 212 13.50 -17.81 7.24
CA ALA A 212 13.15 -18.41 5.95
C ALA A 212 11.62 -18.52 5.82
N ALA A 213 11.09 -18.26 4.63
CA ALA A 213 9.69 -18.55 4.35
C ALA A 213 9.44 -20.06 4.33
N PHE A 214 8.21 -20.46 4.62
CA PHE A 214 7.75 -21.82 4.38
C PHE A 214 7.80 -22.12 2.88
N THR A 215 7.95 -23.40 2.54
CA THR A 215 8.11 -23.85 1.16
C THR A 215 6.77 -24.26 0.57
N GLU A 216 6.38 -23.67 -0.56
CA GLU A 216 5.20 -24.11 -1.30
C GLU A 216 5.36 -25.58 -1.77
N THR A 217 4.27 -26.32 -1.86
CA THR A 217 4.19 -27.77 -2.11
C THR A 217 4.64 -28.63 -0.93
N THR A 218 5.68 -28.23 -0.18
CA THR A 218 6.14 -28.99 1.01
C THR A 218 5.33 -28.65 2.25
N ASP A 219 5.17 -27.36 2.55
CA ASP A 219 4.55 -26.90 3.78
C ASP A 219 3.09 -26.46 3.56
N TYR A 220 2.82 -25.76 2.46
CA TYR A 220 1.51 -25.27 2.06
C TYR A 220 1.28 -25.38 0.55
N VAL A 221 0.04 -25.28 0.12
CA VAL A 221 -0.38 -25.23 -1.28
C VAL A 221 -1.27 -24.02 -1.47
N VAL A 222 -1.11 -23.32 -2.60
CA VAL A 222 -1.90 -22.13 -2.96
C VAL A 222 -2.79 -22.44 -4.15
N ASP A 223 -4.06 -22.05 -4.06
CA ASP A 223 -4.92 -21.86 -5.22
C ASP A 223 -4.86 -20.39 -5.63
N TYR A 224 -4.04 -20.09 -6.63
CA TYR A 224 -3.83 -18.72 -7.11
C TYR A 224 -5.07 -18.11 -7.77
N THR A 225 -5.99 -18.94 -8.29
CA THR A 225 -7.20 -18.45 -8.96
C THR A 225 -8.26 -18.08 -7.94
N ASN A 226 -8.50 -18.97 -6.97
CA ASN A 226 -9.51 -18.74 -5.93
C ASN A 226 -8.98 -17.96 -4.72
N GLY A 227 -7.66 -17.70 -4.67
CA GLY A 227 -7.04 -17.01 -3.54
C GLY A 227 -7.17 -17.81 -2.25
N THR A 228 -6.79 -19.09 -2.24
CA THR A 228 -6.83 -19.90 -1.01
C THR A 228 -5.47 -20.51 -0.69
N VAL A 229 -5.20 -20.73 0.59
CA VAL A 229 -3.97 -21.39 1.06
C VAL A 229 -4.36 -22.55 1.96
N ALA A 230 -3.79 -23.72 1.70
CA ALA A 230 -4.02 -24.93 2.47
C ALA A 230 -2.70 -25.50 2.98
N ARG A 231 -2.75 -26.21 4.11
CA ARG A 231 -1.59 -26.96 4.62
C ARG A 231 -1.35 -28.19 3.74
N SER A 232 -0.09 -28.48 3.38
CA SER A 232 0.25 -29.60 2.47
C SER A 232 0.14 -31.00 3.12
N GLY A 233 0.17 -31.10 4.45
CA GLY A 233 -0.08 -32.35 5.19
C GLY A 233 1.12 -32.87 5.99
N GLY A 234 1.28 -34.20 6.08
CA GLY A 234 2.31 -34.85 6.90
C GLY A 234 3.72 -34.58 6.37
N GLY A 235 4.55 -33.89 7.16
CA GLY A 235 5.89 -33.43 6.76
C GLY A 235 6.03 -31.91 6.64
N SER A 236 4.91 -31.18 6.63
CA SER A 236 4.90 -29.71 6.72
C SER A 236 5.48 -29.25 8.06
N ALA A 237 6.33 -28.23 8.00
CA ALA A 237 6.83 -27.49 9.16
C ALA A 237 5.73 -26.63 9.82
N ILE A 238 4.58 -26.45 9.16
CA ILE A 238 3.39 -25.78 9.69
C ILE A 238 2.56 -26.85 10.42
N GLY A 239 2.25 -26.61 11.70
CA GLY A 239 1.34 -27.44 12.50
C GLY A 239 -0.11 -27.35 12.03
N ASP A 240 -0.91 -28.35 12.37
CA ASP A 240 -2.35 -28.33 12.06
C ASP A 240 -3.08 -27.37 13.01
N GLY A 241 -3.68 -26.33 12.45
CA GLY A 241 -4.29 -25.24 13.23
C GLY A 241 -3.33 -24.09 13.56
N ASP A 242 -2.11 -24.11 13.02
CA ASP A 242 -1.16 -23.02 13.22
C ASP A 242 -1.59 -21.75 12.48
N THR A 243 -1.33 -20.61 13.10
CA THR A 243 -1.50 -19.30 12.46
C THR A 243 -0.21 -18.92 11.75
N VAL A 244 -0.29 -18.68 10.46
CA VAL A 244 0.82 -18.22 9.62
C VAL A 244 0.55 -16.81 9.12
N LYS A 245 1.62 -16.09 8.77
CA LYS A 245 1.55 -14.83 8.04
C LYS A 245 1.62 -15.12 6.55
N VAL A 246 0.67 -14.60 5.79
CA VAL A 246 0.65 -14.70 4.33
C VAL A 246 0.77 -13.31 3.74
N THR A 247 1.81 -13.08 2.95
CA THR A 247 2.00 -11.87 2.13
C THR A 247 1.82 -12.26 0.67
N TYR A 248 1.02 -11.51 -0.09
CA TYR A 248 0.74 -11.82 -1.50
C TYR A 248 0.38 -10.55 -2.26
N LYS A 249 0.48 -10.57 -3.58
CA LYS A 249 0.00 -9.49 -4.43
C LYS A 249 -1.45 -9.77 -4.85
N ALA A 250 -2.31 -8.79 -4.66
CA ALA A 250 -3.70 -8.85 -5.10
C ALA A 250 -3.89 -8.13 -6.44
N ASP A 251 -4.98 -8.44 -7.13
CA ASP A 251 -5.41 -7.68 -8.30
C ASP A 251 -5.72 -6.20 -7.94
N PRO A 252 -5.66 -5.30 -8.94
CA PRO A 252 -5.88 -3.87 -8.75
C PRO A 252 -7.18 -3.56 -8.02
N GLN A 253 -7.20 -2.47 -7.25
CA GLN A 253 -8.36 -2.03 -6.49
C GLN A 253 -8.61 -0.53 -6.71
N ILE A 254 -9.86 -0.10 -6.49
CA ILE A 254 -10.29 1.30 -6.64
C ILE A 254 -10.97 1.72 -5.35
N VAL A 255 -10.75 2.96 -4.92
CA VAL A 255 -11.49 3.56 -3.81
C VAL A 255 -12.39 4.68 -4.34
N LEU A 256 -13.67 4.60 -4.00
CA LEU A 256 -14.65 5.68 -4.22
C LEU A 256 -15.01 6.29 -2.87
N THR A 257 -14.69 7.56 -2.69
CA THR A 257 -15.15 8.31 -1.52
C THR A 257 -15.17 9.81 -1.81
N HIS A 258 -15.71 10.58 -0.87
CA HIS A 258 -15.61 12.03 -0.88
C HIS A 258 -14.19 12.43 -0.47
N LYS A 259 -13.59 13.43 -1.14
CA LYS A 259 -12.21 13.87 -0.82
C LYS A 259 -12.01 14.24 0.66
N ASP A 260 -13.04 14.81 1.27
CA ASP A 260 -12.99 15.28 2.67
C ASP A 260 -13.26 14.14 3.68
N ASN A 261 -13.56 12.91 3.21
CA ASN A 261 -13.75 11.76 4.10
C ASN A 261 -12.42 11.20 4.62
N PHE A 262 -11.29 11.55 3.99
CA PHE A 262 -9.96 11.19 4.45
C PHE A 262 -9.54 12.11 5.61
N ILE A 263 -9.21 11.52 6.75
CA ILE A 263 -8.68 12.23 7.90
C ILE A 263 -7.19 11.92 8.02
N VAL A 264 -6.38 12.98 8.12
CA VAL A 264 -4.98 12.89 8.56
C VAL A 264 -4.85 13.68 9.86
N GLY A 265 -4.38 13.01 10.90
CA GLY A 265 -3.95 13.64 12.15
C GLY A 265 -2.44 13.76 12.17
N ILE A 266 -1.91 14.98 12.09
CA ILE A 266 -0.48 15.26 12.28
C ILE A 266 -0.31 15.88 13.67
N GLY A 267 0.64 15.36 14.45
CA GLY A 267 1.04 15.93 15.73
C GLY A 267 1.58 17.36 15.55
N ARG A 268 1.69 18.09 16.67
CA ARG A 268 1.83 19.56 16.71
C ARG A 268 2.75 20.16 15.65
N ASP A 269 3.95 19.61 15.42
CA ASP A 269 4.87 20.03 14.36
C ASP A 269 5.74 18.87 13.86
N ILE A 270 6.13 18.90 12.58
CA ILE A 270 7.24 18.09 12.04
C ILE A 270 8.53 18.81 12.45
N THR A 271 9.38 18.14 13.22
CA THR A 271 10.61 18.73 13.78
C THR A 271 11.84 18.11 13.16
N ILE A 272 12.83 18.93 12.82
CA ILE A 272 14.15 18.48 12.40
C ILE A 272 15.14 18.80 13.53
N ALA A 273 15.71 17.77 14.14
CA ALA A 273 16.78 17.90 15.11
C ALA A 273 18.14 17.72 14.42
N LYS A 274 19.14 18.49 14.86
CA LYS A 274 20.53 18.43 14.37
C LYS A 274 21.47 18.27 15.55
N ASP A 275 22.44 17.37 15.43
CA ASP A 275 23.53 17.19 16.38
C ASP A 275 24.85 16.87 15.65
N SER A 276 25.99 17.00 16.34
CA SER A 276 27.32 16.70 15.81
C SER A 276 28.01 15.63 16.67
N ASP A 277 28.31 14.47 16.07
CA ASP A 277 29.13 13.44 16.71
C ASP A 277 30.61 13.68 16.39
N ILE A 278 31.31 14.31 17.33
CA ILE A 278 32.73 14.67 17.23
C ILE A 278 33.66 13.46 17.14
N TYR A 279 33.25 12.28 17.57
CA TYR A 279 34.11 11.08 17.54
C TYR A 279 34.08 10.38 16.19
N LYS A 280 32.98 10.53 15.45
CA LYS A 280 32.82 10.00 14.09
C LYS A 280 33.04 11.05 13.01
N LEU A 281 33.16 12.32 13.37
CA LEU A 281 33.22 13.45 12.43
C LEU A 281 32.00 13.46 11.49
N VAL A 282 30.81 13.31 12.07
CA VAL A 282 29.54 13.31 11.32
C VAL A 282 28.53 14.29 11.93
N ARG A 283 27.73 14.93 11.07
CA ARG A 283 26.53 15.67 11.46
C ARG A 283 25.33 14.74 11.38
N GLN A 284 24.58 14.62 12.46
CA GLN A 284 23.41 13.76 12.58
C GLN A 284 22.14 14.60 12.50
N TYR A 285 21.16 14.12 11.74
CA TYR A 285 19.85 14.74 11.59
C TYR A 285 18.77 13.71 11.91
N ALA A 286 17.70 14.17 12.54
CA ALA A 286 16.51 13.36 12.77
C ALA A 286 15.26 14.18 12.42
N ILE A 287 14.50 13.72 11.42
CA ILE A 287 13.18 14.24 11.13
C ILE A 287 12.18 13.43 11.94
N HIS A 288 11.33 14.10 12.72
CA HIS A 288 10.34 13.47 13.59
C HIS A 288 8.95 14.03 13.30
N ALA A 289 7.98 13.13 13.14
CA ALA A 289 6.56 13.44 13.07
C ALA A 289 5.71 12.39 13.80
N LYS A 290 4.52 12.78 14.22
CA LYS A 290 3.49 11.85 14.70
C LYS A 290 2.32 11.90 13.75
N VAL A 291 1.97 10.77 13.15
CA VAL A 291 0.94 10.70 12.12
C VAL A 291 -0.04 9.58 12.44
N ALA A 292 -1.32 9.82 12.17
CA ALA A 292 -2.35 8.80 12.09
C ALA A 292 -3.32 9.17 10.97
N VAL A 293 -3.96 8.16 10.41
CA VAL A 293 -5.03 8.32 9.43
C VAL A 293 -6.27 7.58 9.86
N GLU A 294 -7.43 8.07 9.43
CA GLU A 294 -8.73 7.42 9.63
C GLU A 294 -9.70 7.89 8.54
N PHE A 295 -10.87 7.24 8.43
CA PHE A 295 -12.01 7.80 7.70
C PHE A 295 -12.95 8.56 8.65
N GLU A 296 -13.57 9.64 8.16
CA GLU A 296 -14.63 10.30 8.93
C GLU A 296 -15.83 9.37 9.11
N GLU A 297 -16.20 8.67 8.04
CA GLU A 297 -17.36 7.80 7.99
C GLU A 297 -17.10 6.59 7.07
N ASP A 298 -17.08 5.40 7.66
CA ASP A 298 -16.82 4.14 6.94
C ASP A 298 -17.93 3.80 5.93
N THR A 299 -19.16 4.26 6.17
CA THR A 299 -20.26 4.02 5.22
C THR A 299 -20.18 4.91 3.97
N ALA A 300 -19.29 5.91 3.96
CA ALA A 300 -19.10 6.85 2.85
C ALA A 300 -18.02 6.42 1.86
N ILE A 301 -17.36 5.28 2.08
CA ILE A 301 -16.38 4.69 1.17
C ILE A 301 -16.95 3.44 0.50
N VAL A 302 -16.61 3.25 -0.77
CA VAL A 302 -16.75 2.00 -1.48
C VAL A 302 -15.38 1.57 -2.02
N LYS A 303 -14.93 0.39 -1.63
CA LYS A 303 -13.70 -0.22 -2.12
C LYS A 303 -14.05 -1.30 -3.15
N GLY A 304 -13.49 -1.18 -4.35
CA GLY A 304 -13.67 -2.12 -5.45
C GLY A 304 -12.45 -3.02 -5.56
N LEU A 305 -12.63 -4.33 -5.44
CA LEU A 305 -11.56 -5.32 -5.32
C LEU A 305 -11.50 -6.24 -6.54
N ASN A 306 -10.36 -6.91 -6.74
CA ASN A 306 -10.14 -7.92 -7.76
C ASN A 306 -10.50 -7.44 -9.19
N ILE A 307 -10.05 -6.24 -9.54
CA ILE A 307 -10.34 -5.66 -10.85
C ILE A 307 -9.42 -6.30 -11.89
N GLY A 308 -10.00 -6.78 -12.99
CA GLY A 308 -9.24 -7.45 -14.04
C GLY A 308 -8.21 -6.52 -14.70
N GLN A 309 -7.06 -7.10 -15.05
CA GLN A 309 -5.91 -6.40 -15.62
C GLN A 309 -6.02 -6.19 -17.15
N GLY A 310 -7.09 -6.68 -17.77
CA GLY A 310 -7.25 -6.60 -19.22
C GLY A 310 -7.92 -5.30 -19.69
N VAL A 311 -7.66 -4.97 -20.97
CA VAL A 311 -8.38 -3.93 -21.72
C VAL A 311 -9.82 -4.37 -22.00
#